data_AF-A0A3M0W9W3-F1
#
_entry.id   AF-A0A3M0W9W3-F1
#
_cell.length_a   1.000
_cell.length_b   1.000
_cell.length_c   1.000
_cell.angle_alpha   90.00
_cell.angle_beta   90.00
_cell.angle_gamma   90.00
#
_symmetry.space_group_name_H-M   'P 1'
#
loop_
_entity.id
_entity.type
_entity.pdbx_description
1 polymer ?
#
loop_
_entity_poly.entity_id
_entity_poly.type
_entity_poly.pdbx_seq_one_letter_code
_entity_poly.pdbx_strand_id
1 'polypeptide(L)'
;MATTTALPTAFDRLVDRTDLSKSDMNNLIMEYLITEGYPSAAEKFAREANIEQQPDHNSIQQRVNIRESIHRGDLQQAIDLINDLEPELLDNDKKLHFSLLRLQLVELIRASFATTDTSAVAKAIEFAKENLAPYATENPFKNDLERAMALLIVPREAWSTQAPLQPSSSASTNPQSTQNQFGALYELVDPSLRRKVARDVNEAILQSQDAEREAQLRELARTRAWAEQQAHDTKADVPAHICLGLHEEGDADHDDAANGSSNGQDAKMAGNGAG
;
A
#
# COMPACT_ATOMS: atom_id res chain seq x y z
N MET A 1 -27.31 36.59 -1.05
CA MET A 1 -25.90 36.44 -0.64
C MET A 1 -25.12 36.12 -1.90
N ALA A 2 -24.12 36.92 -2.23
CA ALA A 2 -23.34 36.74 -3.45
C ALA A 2 -22.37 35.58 -3.24
N THR A 3 -22.55 34.50 -4.00
CA THR A 3 -21.59 33.40 -4.10
C THR A 3 -20.32 33.97 -4.70
N THR A 4 -19.26 34.09 -3.90
CA THR A 4 -17.94 34.52 -4.37
C THR A 4 -17.37 33.41 -5.25
N THR A 5 -17.68 33.43 -6.54
CA THR A 5 -17.03 32.58 -7.53
C THR A 5 -15.56 32.98 -7.60
N ALA A 6 -14.66 32.13 -7.12
CA ALA A 6 -13.22 32.32 -7.27
C ALA A 6 -12.89 32.52 -8.76
N LEU A 7 -12.05 33.50 -9.08
CA LEU A 7 -11.63 33.76 -10.45
C LEU A 7 -10.87 32.54 -11.00
N PRO A 8 -11.16 32.07 -12.23
CA PRO A 8 -10.47 30.93 -12.82
C PRO A 8 -8.96 31.19 -12.87
N THR A 9 -8.19 30.31 -12.25
CA THR A 9 -6.73 30.40 -12.18
C THR A 9 -6.13 30.18 -13.57
N ALA A 10 -4.86 30.56 -13.76
CA ALA A 10 -4.15 30.26 -15.01
C ALA A 10 -4.05 28.74 -15.26
N PHE A 11 -4.07 27.95 -14.19
CA PHE A 11 -4.13 26.50 -14.20
C PHE A 11 -5.44 25.97 -14.79
N ASP A 12 -6.60 26.49 -14.37
CA ASP A 12 -7.92 26.04 -14.88
C ASP A 12 -8.02 26.20 -16.40
N ARG A 13 -7.49 27.32 -16.93
CA ARG A 13 -7.47 27.58 -18.39
C ARG A 13 -6.53 26.65 -19.16
N LEU A 14 -5.51 26.09 -18.51
CA LEU A 14 -4.60 25.12 -19.12
C LEU A 14 -5.23 23.72 -19.12
N VAL A 15 -5.93 23.36 -18.04
CA VAL A 15 -6.71 22.12 -17.94
C VAL A 15 -7.82 22.10 -18.98
N ASP A 16 -8.53 23.21 -19.18
CA ASP A 16 -9.58 23.32 -20.20
C ASP A 16 -9.05 23.19 -21.65
N ARG A 17 -7.73 23.28 -21.85
CA ARG A 17 -7.09 23.10 -23.17
C ARG A 17 -6.64 21.66 -23.43
N THR A 18 -6.61 20.81 -22.40
CA THR A 18 -6.23 19.41 -22.55
C THR A 18 -7.47 18.57 -22.84
N ASP A 19 -7.65 18.23 -24.12
CA ASP A 19 -8.70 17.31 -24.55
C ASP A 19 -8.27 15.86 -24.29
N LEU A 20 -8.81 15.25 -23.24
CA LEU A 20 -8.70 13.80 -23.01
C LEU A 20 -9.84 13.10 -23.75
N SER A 21 -9.52 12.19 -24.66
CA SER A 21 -10.56 11.44 -25.36
C SER A 21 -11.20 10.42 -24.40
N LYS A 22 -12.51 10.19 -24.56
CA LYS A 22 -13.22 9.16 -23.80
C LYS A 22 -12.62 7.76 -24.01
N SER A 23 -12.10 7.51 -25.22
CA SER A 23 -11.44 6.24 -25.53
C SER A 23 -10.17 6.06 -24.72
N ASP A 24 -9.36 7.10 -24.57
CA ASP A 24 -8.11 7.04 -23.80
C ASP A 24 -8.39 6.83 -22.31
N MET A 25 -9.40 7.52 -21.76
CA MET A 25 -9.84 7.31 -20.37
C MET A 25 -10.33 5.88 -20.15
N ASN A 26 -11.13 5.34 -21.08
CA ASN A 26 -11.63 3.98 -20.99
C ASN A 26 -10.49 2.95 -21.04
N ASN A 27 -9.50 3.15 -21.93
CA ASN A 27 -8.33 2.29 -22.02
C ASN A 27 -7.51 2.32 -20.73
N LEU A 28 -7.28 3.51 -20.16
CA LEU A 28 -6.55 3.69 -18.92
C LEU A 28 -7.25 3.01 -17.72
N ILE A 29 -8.58 3.14 -17.63
CA ILE A 29 -9.37 2.46 -16.59
C ILE A 29 -9.32 0.95 -16.80
N MET A 30 -9.47 0.48 -18.04
CA MET A 30 -9.42 -0.94 -18.36
C MET A 30 -8.07 -1.55 -17.98
N GLU A 31 -6.97 -0.90 -18.37
CA GLU A 31 -5.62 -1.29 -18.02
C GLU A 31 -5.44 -1.40 -16.51
N TYR A 32 -5.91 -0.40 -15.74
CA TYR A 32 -5.88 -0.46 -14.28
C TYR A 32 -6.64 -1.67 -13.73
N LEU A 33 -7.85 -1.95 -14.24
CA LEU A 33 -8.66 -3.08 -13.78
C LEU A 33 -7.99 -4.44 -14.07
N ILE A 34 -7.28 -4.54 -15.20
CA ILE A 34 -6.53 -5.74 -15.59
C ILE A 34 -5.28 -5.90 -14.71
N THR A 35 -4.47 -4.84 -14.59
CA THR A 35 -3.20 -4.83 -13.88
C THR A 35 -3.36 -5.03 -12.37
N GLU A 36 -4.43 -4.49 -11.78
CA GLU A 36 -4.74 -4.64 -10.35
C GLU A 36 -5.52 -5.90 -9.98
N GLY A 37 -5.98 -6.66 -10.97
CA GLY A 37 -6.69 -7.91 -10.71
C GLY A 37 -8.15 -7.69 -10.29
N TYR A 38 -8.94 -6.95 -11.06
CA TYR A 38 -10.38 -6.79 -10.86
C TYR A 38 -11.17 -7.42 -12.03
N PRO A 39 -11.22 -8.76 -12.15
CA PRO A 39 -11.73 -9.45 -13.36
C PRO A 39 -13.21 -9.15 -13.63
N SER A 40 -14.07 -9.25 -12.62
CA SER A 40 -15.51 -8.99 -12.79
C SER A 40 -15.81 -7.52 -13.08
N ALA A 41 -14.99 -6.60 -12.58
CA ALA A 41 -15.14 -5.17 -12.87
C ALA A 41 -14.69 -4.86 -14.29
N ALA A 42 -13.55 -5.44 -14.72
CA ALA A 42 -13.04 -5.32 -16.08
C ALA A 42 -14.05 -5.83 -17.11
N GLU A 43 -14.68 -7.00 -16.87
CA GLU A 43 -15.69 -7.57 -17.78
C GLU A 43 -16.92 -6.67 -17.91
N LYS A 44 -17.47 -6.19 -16.77
CA LYS A 44 -18.64 -5.29 -16.78
C LYS A 44 -18.30 -3.97 -17.47
N PHE A 45 -17.13 -3.41 -17.18
CA PHE A 45 -16.66 -2.17 -17.78
C PHE A 45 -16.45 -2.32 -19.30
N ALA A 46 -15.87 -3.43 -19.75
CA ALA A 46 -15.69 -3.71 -21.18
C ALA A 46 -17.02 -3.73 -21.94
N ARG A 47 -18.05 -4.35 -21.34
CA ARG A 47 -19.41 -4.44 -21.90
C ARG A 47 -20.09 -3.07 -21.97
N GLU A 48 -19.93 -2.24 -20.95
CA GLU A 48 -20.57 -0.92 -20.88
C GLU A 48 -19.86 0.14 -21.73
N ALA A 49 -18.52 0.11 -21.75
CA ALA A 49 -17.69 1.01 -22.54
C ALA A 49 -17.57 0.60 -24.02
N ASN A 50 -18.15 -0.55 -24.41
CA ASN A 50 -18.10 -1.13 -25.76
C ASN A 50 -16.65 -1.27 -26.28
N ILE A 51 -15.76 -1.77 -25.41
CA ILE A 51 -14.34 -1.99 -25.73
C ILE A 51 -14.22 -3.30 -26.52
N GLU A 52 -13.52 -3.24 -27.65
CA GLU A 52 -13.43 -4.36 -28.61
C GLU A 52 -12.60 -5.55 -28.09
N GLN A 53 -11.58 -5.28 -27.27
CA GLN A 53 -10.72 -6.32 -26.69
C GLN A 53 -11.22 -6.68 -25.29
N GLN A 54 -11.82 -7.87 -25.19
CA GLN A 54 -12.23 -8.41 -23.89
C GLN A 54 -10.98 -8.88 -23.13
N PRO A 55 -10.83 -8.48 -21.86
CA PRO A 55 -9.72 -8.95 -21.03
C PRO A 55 -9.82 -10.46 -20.81
N ASP A 56 -8.67 -11.14 -20.72
CA ASP A 56 -8.64 -12.54 -20.32
C ASP A 56 -8.98 -12.67 -18.83
N HIS A 57 -10.26 -12.94 -18.57
CA HIS A 57 -10.78 -13.15 -17.23
C HIS A 57 -10.00 -14.24 -16.48
N ASN A 58 -9.55 -15.31 -17.16
CA ASN A 58 -8.90 -16.42 -16.49
C ASN A 58 -7.51 -16.04 -15.99
N SER A 59 -6.67 -15.44 -16.86
CA SER A 59 -5.35 -14.95 -16.47
C SER A 59 -5.44 -13.95 -15.31
N ILE A 60 -6.37 -12.99 -15.37
CA ILE A 60 -6.58 -12.01 -14.29
C ILE A 60 -7.00 -12.71 -13.00
N GLN A 61 -7.92 -13.68 -13.06
CA GLN A 61 -8.38 -14.42 -11.89
C GLN A 61 -7.25 -15.26 -11.27
N GLN A 62 -6.40 -15.89 -12.08
CA GLN A 62 -5.23 -16.64 -11.60
C GLN A 62 -4.26 -15.72 -10.84
N ARG A 63 -3.97 -14.52 -11.35
CA ARG A 63 -3.15 -13.52 -10.64
C ARG A 63 -3.77 -13.09 -9.30
N VAL A 64 -5.09 -12.90 -9.25
CA VAL A 64 -5.81 -12.59 -8.01
C VAL A 64 -5.68 -13.72 -6.99
N ASN A 65 -5.83 -14.97 -7.43
CA ASN A 65 -5.71 -16.14 -6.56
C ASN A 65 -4.29 -16.28 -5.99
N ILE A 66 -3.25 -16.01 -6.79
CA ILE A 66 -1.85 -15.96 -6.34
C ILE A 66 -1.70 -14.89 -5.26
N ARG A 67 -2.17 -13.66 -5.52
CA ARG A 67 -2.11 -12.55 -4.54
C ARG A 67 -2.83 -12.89 -3.24
N GLU A 68 -4.02 -13.47 -3.31
CA GLU A 68 -4.77 -13.89 -2.12
C GLU A 68 -4.02 -14.95 -1.32
N SER A 69 -3.40 -15.93 -1.98
CA SER A 69 -2.62 -16.98 -1.32
C SER A 69 -1.43 -16.38 -0.56
N ILE A 70 -0.72 -15.43 -1.16
CA ILE A 70 0.38 -14.68 -0.50
C ILE A 70 -0.14 -13.86 0.68
N HIS A 71 -1.28 -13.18 0.53
CA HIS A 71 -1.89 -12.39 1.59
C HIS A 71 -2.35 -13.23 2.78
N ARG A 72 -2.84 -14.46 2.55
CA ARG A 72 -3.20 -15.42 3.60
C ARG A 72 -1.96 -15.99 4.30
N GLY A 73 -0.85 -16.11 3.57
CA GLY A 73 0.39 -16.72 4.05
C GLY A 73 0.59 -18.16 3.57
N ASP A 74 -0.25 -18.60 2.63
CA ASP A 74 -0.18 -19.93 2.02
C ASP A 74 0.80 -19.90 0.84
N LEU A 75 2.09 -19.70 1.16
CA LEU A 75 3.13 -19.48 0.13
C LEU A 75 3.39 -20.71 -0.73
N GLN A 76 3.19 -21.92 -0.20
CA GLN A 76 3.34 -23.14 -0.99
C GLN A 76 2.32 -23.16 -2.14
N GLN A 77 1.05 -22.89 -1.83
CA GLN A 77 0.00 -22.81 -2.84
C GLN A 77 0.28 -21.66 -3.82
N ALA A 78 0.79 -20.52 -3.34
CA ALA A 78 1.16 -19.42 -4.22
C ALA A 78 2.27 -19.82 -5.21
N ILE A 79 3.30 -20.54 -4.78
CA ILE A 79 4.39 -21.03 -5.64
C ILE A 79 3.85 -22.01 -6.68
N ASP A 80 2.99 -22.95 -6.28
CA ASP A 80 2.40 -23.92 -7.19
C ASP A 80 1.55 -23.21 -8.26
N LEU A 81 0.70 -22.25 -7.86
CA LEU A 81 -0.10 -21.44 -8.78
C LEU A 81 0.75 -20.55 -9.71
N ILE A 82 1.90 -20.05 -9.24
CA ILE A 82 2.84 -19.29 -10.07
C ILE A 82 3.45 -20.21 -11.13
N ASN A 83 3.90 -21.41 -10.76
CA ASN A 83 4.47 -22.37 -11.70
C ASN A 83 3.44 -22.86 -12.72
N ASP A 84 2.17 -22.99 -12.32
CA ASP A 84 1.07 -23.36 -13.23
C ASP A 84 0.76 -22.24 -14.25
N LEU A 85 0.89 -20.97 -13.83
CA LEU A 85 0.62 -19.82 -14.69
C LEU A 85 1.81 -19.46 -15.58
N GLU A 86 3.02 -19.44 -15.01
CA GLU A 86 4.27 -19.04 -15.66
C GLU A 86 5.44 -19.92 -15.17
N PRO A 87 5.68 -21.07 -15.81
CA PRO A 87 6.64 -22.07 -15.35
C PRO A 87 8.09 -21.58 -15.26
N GLU A 88 8.48 -20.64 -16.13
CA GLU A 88 9.86 -20.14 -16.20
C GLU A 88 10.10 -18.91 -15.31
N LEU A 89 9.06 -18.36 -14.66
CA LEU A 89 9.16 -17.09 -13.93
C LEU A 89 10.17 -17.15 -12.78
N LEU A 90 10.08 -18.21 -11.97
CA LEU A 90 10.91 -18.38 -10.78
C LEU A 90 12.36 -18.74 -11.12
N ASP A 91 12.58 -19.39 -12.26
CA ASP A 91 13.91 -19.74 -12.76
C ASP A 91 14.62 -18.52 -13.35
N ASN A 92 13.88 -17.65 -14.04
CA ASN A 92 14.37 -16.43 -14.64
C ASN A 92 14.66 -15.34 -13.58
N ASP A 93 13.80 -15.21 -12.56
CA ASP A 93 13.98 -14.25 -11.47
C ASP A 93 14.31 -14.91 -10.12
N LYS A 94 15.61 -15.16 -9.93
CA LYS A 94 16.17 -15.65 -8.67
C LYS A 94 15.85 -14.76 -7.46
N LYS A 95 15.71 -13.44 -7.65
CA LYS A 95 15.41 -12.52 -6.53
C LYS A 95 13.97 -12.69 -6.07
N LEU A 96 13.05 -12.86 -7.01
CA LEU A 96 11.65 -13.13 -6.71
C LEU A 96 11.49 -14.47 -5.99
N HIS A 97 12.12 -15.52 -6.52
CA HIS A 97 12.09 -16.84 -5.91
C HIS A 97 12.64 -16.81 -4.48
N PHE A 98 13.79 -16.17 -4.26
CA PHE A 98 14.33 -15.98 -2.91
C PHE A 98 13.39 -15.20 -2.00
N SER A 99 12.73 -14.15 -2.50
CA SER A 99 11.80 -13.33 -1.71
C SER A 99 10.57 -14.14 -1.25
N LEU A 100 10.05 -15.02 -2.10
CA LEU A 100 8.97 -15.95 -1.78
C LEU A 100 9.40 -16.98 -0.72
N LEU A 101 10.56 -17.63 -0.91
CA LEU A 101 11.10 -18.59 0.05
C LEU A 101 11.42 -17.95 1.41
N ARG A 102 11.96 -16.73 1.40
CA ARG A 102 12.21 -15.94 2.61
C ARG A 102 10.90 -15.64 3.33
N LEU A 103 9.86 -15.23 2.61
CA LEU A 103 8.54 -14.99 3.21
C LEU A 103 7.96 -16.29 3.79
N GLN A 104 8.07 -17.42 3.07
CA GLN A 104 7.67 -18.74 3.58
C GLN A 104 8.41 -19.13 4.86
N LEU A 105 9.72 -18.89 4.93
CA LEU A 105 10.49 -19.12 6.15
C LEU A 105 9.97 -18.26 7.32
N VAL A 106 9.71 -16.97 7.09
CA VAL A 106 9.18 -16.08 8.13
C VAL A 106 7.79 -16.55 8.61
N GLU A 107 6.94 -17.01 7.69
CA GLU A 107 5.64 -17.57 8.03
C GLU A 107 5.73 -18.86 8.86
N LEU A 108 6.66 -19.76 8.51
CA LEU A 108 6.93 -20.97 9.29
C LEU A 108 7.45 -20.64 10.69
N ILE A 109 8.37 -19.67 10.80
CA ILE A 109 8.87 -19.16 12.07
C ILE A 109 7.69 -18.62 12.90
N ARG A 110 6.84 -17.80 12.30
CA ARG A 110 5.69 -17.22 13.01
C ARG A 110 4.68 -18.27 13.47
N ALA A 111 4.39 -19.27 12.65
CA ALA A 111 3.53 -20.40 12.99
C ALA A 111 4.14 -21.27 14.10
N SER A 112 5.47 -21.41 14.12
CA SER A 112 6.18 -22.16 15.16
C SER A 112 6.03 -21.52 16.54
N PHE A 113 5.96 -20.19 16.63
CA PHE A 113 5.72 -19.47 17.89
C PHE A 113 4.25 -19.45 18.32
N ALA A 114 3.32 -19.71 17.41
CA ALA A 114 1.89 -19.84 17.74
C ALA A 114 1.54 -21.21 18.32
N THR A 115 2.38 -22.21 18.08
CA THR A 115 2.18 -23.61 18.49
C THR A 115 3.13 -23.93 19.65
N THR A 116 2.73 -24.82 20.57
CA THR A 116 3.59 -25.27 21.68
C THR A 116 4.61 -26.34 21.25
N ASP A 117 4.58 -26.74 19.98
CA ASP A 117 5.37 -27.84 19.44
C ASP A 117 6.77 -27.37 19.02
N THR A 118 7.80 -27.85 19.72
CA THR A 118 9.20 -27.61 19.37
C THR A 118 9.58 -28.15 17.98
N SER A 119 8.80 -29.11 17.44
CA SER A 119 8.99 -29.66 16.11
C SER A 119 8.73 -28.65 14.99
N ALA A 120 7.89 -27.63 15.22
CA ALA A 120 7.58 -26.62 14.22
C ALA A 120 8.81 -25.73 13.91
N VAL A 121 9.63 -25.44 14.92
CA VAL A 121 10.90 -24.72 14.75
C VAL A 121 11.89 -25.59 13.95
N ALA A 122 11.94 -26.89 14.23
CA ALA A 122 12.80 -27.82 13.50
C ALA A 122 12.47 -27.85 12.00
N LYS A 123 11.18 -27.86 11.64
CA LYS A 123 10.70 -27.77 10.25
C LYS A 123 11.15 -26.48 9.56
N ALA A 124 11.09 -25.34 10.24
CA ALA A 124 11.55 -24.07 9.68
C ALA A 124 13.06 -24.09 9.37
N ILE A 125 13.86 -24.68 10.25
CA ILE A 125 15.31 -24.83 10.07
C ILE A 125 15.63 -25.80 8.92
N GLU A 126 14.92 -26.93 8.86
CA GLU A 126 15.06 -27.91 7.78
C GLU A 126 14.71 -27.28 6.43
N PHE A 127 13.60 -26.56 6.34
CA PHE A 127 13.20 -25.80 5.16
C PHE A 127 14.27 -24.79 4.72
N ALA A 128 14.83 -24.02 5.66
CA ALA A 128 15.90 -23.07 5.36
C ALA A 128 17.15 -23.76 4.81
N LYS A 129 17.51 -24.91 5.36
CA LYS A 129 18.67 -25.69 4.91
C LYS A 129 18.46 -26.29 3.51
N GLU A 130 17.27 -26.77 3.19
CA GLU A 130 17.00 -27.39 1.89
C GLU A 130 16.83 -26.36 0.77
N ASN A 131 16.07 -25.29 1.02
CA ASN A 131 15.63 -24.37 -0.03
C ASN A 131 16.45 -23.07 -0.09
N LEU A 132 16.93 -22.56 1.06
CA LEU A 132 17.65 -21.28 1.12
C LEU A 132 19.18 -21.42 1.14
N ALA A 133 19.72 -22.62 1.40
CA ALA A 133 21.17 -22.85 1.40
C ALA A 133 21.87 -22.54 0.07
N PRO A 134 21.29 -22.85 -1.12
CA PRO A 134 21.91 -22.48 -2.40
C PRO A 134 22.11 -20.96 -2.54
N TYR A 135 21.14 -20.17 -2.05
CA TYR A 135 21.16 -18.70 -2.08
C TYR A 135 22.09 -18.08 -1.03
N ALA A 136 22.48 -18.82 0.00
CA ALA A 136 23.31 -18.32 1.11
C ALA A 136 24.75 -17.96 0.71
N THR A 137 25.19 -18.34 -0.49
CA THR A 137 26.52 -18.01 -1.03
C THR A 137 26.56 -16.66 -1.75
N GLU A 138 25.39 -16.13 -2.14
CA GLU A 138 25.26 -14.88 -2.88
C GLU A 138 24.89 -13.72 -1.93
N ASN A 139 25.67 -12.63 -1.97
CA ASN A 139 25.26 -11.36 -1.36
C ASN A 139 24.37 -10.61 -2.36
N PRO A 140 23.18 -10.08 -2.00
CA PRO A 140 22.69 -9.70 -0.67
C PRO A 140 21.81 -10.74 0.05
N PHE A 141 21.45 -11.86 -0.58
CA PHE A 141 20.52 -12.86 -0.03
C PHE A 141 20.95 -13.41 1.33
N LYS A 142 22.25 -13.58 1.53
CA LYS A 142 22.82 -13.97 2.81
C LYS A 142 22.40 -13.05 3.98
N ASN A 143 22.46 -11.74 3.81
CA ASN A 143 22.10 -10.78 4.88
C ASN A 143 20.62 -10.89 5.23
N ASP A 144 19.77 -11.09 4.22
CA ASP A 144 18.33 -11.23 4.41
C ASP A 144 17.96 -12.57 5.06
N LEU A 145 18.70 -13.64 4.76
CA LEU A 145 18.59 -14.93 5.43
C LEU A 145 19.04 -14.84 6.91
N GLU A 146 20.17 -14.20 7.19
CA GLU A 146 20.66 -13.98 8.56
C GLU A 146 19.63 -13.20 9.40
N ARG A 147 18.98 -12.18 8.80
CA ARG A 147 17.89 -11.44 9.43
C ARG A 147 16.66 -12.30 9.68
N ALA A 148 16.25 -13.13 8.71
CA ALA A 148 15.11 -14.04 8.89
C ALA A 148 15.39 -15.08 9.98
N MET A 149 16.60 -15.63 10.02
CA MET A 149 17.03 -16.61 11.04
C MET A 149 17.19 -15.97 12.42
N ALA A 150 17.55 -14.68 12.51
CA ALA A 150 17.60 -13.96 13.78
C ALA A 150 16.22 -13.92 14.48
N LEU A 151 15.11 -13.98 13.73
CA LEU A 151 13.75 -14.05 14.29
C LEU A 151 13.52 -15.31 15.16
N LEU A 152 14.29 -16.38 14.97
CA LEU A 152 14.21 -17.58 15.82
C LEU A 152 14.76 -17.35 17.23
N ILE A 153 15.72 -16.43 17.38
CA ILE A 153 16.42 -16.16 18.64
C ILE A 153 15.77 -14.98 19.38
N VAL A 154 15.13 -14.07 18.63
CA VAL A 154 14.47 -12.89 19.19
C VAL A 154 13.14 -13.28 19.84
N PRO A 155 12.92 -12.97 21.13
CA PRO A 155 11.66 -13.25 21.82
C PRO A 155 10.46 -12.60 21.11
N ARG A 156 9.33 -13.33 21.07
CA ARG A 156 8.07 -12.87 20.45
C ARG A 156 7.66 -11.46 20.85
N GLU A 157 7.90 -11.12 22.11
CA GLU A 157 7.56 -9.83 22.71
C GLU A 157 8.21 -8.64 21.97
N ALA A 158 9.36 -8.84 21.33
CA ALA A 158 10.10 -7.78 20.64
C ALA A 158 9.50 -7.42 19.26
N TRP A 159 8.66 -8.28 18.68
CA TRP A 159 8.01 -8.03 17.38
C TRP A 159 6.48 -8.07 17.44
N SER A 160 5.87 -8.45 18.56
CA SER A 160 4.43 -8.26 18.79
C SER A 160 4.15 -6.82 19.23
N THR A 161 3.54 -6.02 18.37
CA THR A 161 3.09 -4.64 18.62
C THR A 161 1.95 -4.52 19.65
N GLN A 162 1.79 -5.50 20.55
CA GLN A 162 0.80 -5.48 21.61
C GLN A 162 1.47 -5.61 22.97
N ALA A 163 2.09 -4.53 23.44
CA ALA A 163 2.14 -4.27 24.87
C ALA A 163 0.93 -3.36 25.19
N PRO A 164 -0.12 -3.87 25.85
CA PRO A 164 -1.10 -3.00 26.48
C PRO A 164 -0.37 -2.13 27.49
N LEU A 165 -0.70 -0.85 27.47
CA LEU A 165 -0.34 0.15 28.47
C LEU A 165 -0.57 -0.42 29.89
N GLN A 166 0.48 -0.91 30.53
CA GLN A 166 0.54 -1.01 31.98
C GLN A 166 1.74 -0.20 32.47
N PRO A 167 1.52 0.87 33.25
CA PRO A 167 2.61 1.63 33.83
C PRO A 167 3.15 0.87 35.05
N SER A 168 3.95 -0.18 34.83
CA SER A 168 4.76 -0.73 35.91
C SER A 168 6.05 0.07 36.00
N SER A 169 6.06 1.00 36.94
CA SER A 169 7.18 1.82 37.36
C SER A 169 8.36 0.97 37.82
N SER A 170 9.35 0.75 36.95
CA SER A 170 10.79 0.70 37.30
C SER A 170 11.66 0.19 36.15
N ALA A 171 11.85 0.99 35.10
CA ALA A 171 13.05 0.95 34.27
C ALA A 171 13.10 2.24 33.45
N SER A 172 14.00 3.14 33.82
CA SER A 172 14.35 4.32 33.02
C SER A 172 15.14 3.86 31.79
N THR A 173 14.45 3.39 30.76
CA THR A 173 15.05 3.18 29.44
C THR A 173 14.15 3.86 28.42
N ASN A 174 14.72 4.84 27.70
CA ASN A 174 14.04 5.59 26.64
C ASN A 174 13.29 4.66 25.68
N PRO A 175 11.98 4.87 25.42
CA PRO A 175 11.21 4.04 24.48
C PRO A 175 11.60 4.25 22.99
N GLN A 176 12.48 5.21 22.69
CA GLN A 176 12.84 5.56 21.30
C GLN A 176 13.97 4.68 20.70
N SER A 177 14.78 4.00 21.51
CA SER A 177 15.96 3.26 21.01
C SER A 177 15.67 1.81 20.65
N THR A 178 14.67 1.17 21.26
CA THR A 178 14.30 -0.22 20.97
C THR A 178 13.58 -0.37 19.62
N GLN A 179 12.81 0.65 19.21
CA GLN A 179 12.13 0.67 17.91
C GLN A 179 13.09 0.72 16.72
N ASN A 180 14.26 1.35 16.89
CA ASN A 180 15.26 1.48 15.83
C ASN A 180 16.26 0.30 15.73
N GLN A 181 16.37 -0.53 16.78
CA GLN A 181 17.31 -1.65 16.78
C GLN A 181 16.70 -2.94 16.23
N PHE A 182 15.36 -3.08 16.34
CA PHE A 182 14.60 -4.21 15.80
C PHE A 182 13.68 -3.84 14.63
N GLY A 183 13.64 -2.57 14.20
CA GLY A 183 12.75 -2.11 13.12
C GLY A 183 12.93 -2.87 11.80
N ALA A 184 14.17 -3.23 11.45
CA ALA A 184 14.45 -4.06 10.28
C ALA A 184 13.92 -5.49 10.41
N LEU A 185 13.84 -6.03 11.63
CA LEU A 185 13.27 -7.36 11.92
C LEU A 185 11.74 -7.30 12.01
N TYR A 186 11.20 -6.18 12.48
CA TYR A 186 9.76 -5.91 12.52
C TYR A 186 9.16 -5.84 11.11
N GLU A 187 9.86 -5.23 10.14
CA GLU A 187 9.44 -5.23 8.73
C GLU A 187 9.24 -6.65 8.18
N LEU A 188 10.01 -7.64 8.64
CA LEU A 188 9.82 -9.03 8.21
C LEU A 188 8.51 -9.61 8.72
N VAL A 189 8.05 -9.21 9.91
CA VAL A 189 6.86 -9.77 10.55
C VAL A 189 5.58 -9.00 10.18
N ASP A 190 5.73 -7.76 9.74
CA ASP A 190 4.61 -6.90 9.38
C ASP A 190 3.86 -7.43 8.13
N PRO A 191 2.52 -7.41 8.10
CA PRO A 191 1.73 -7.79 6.93
C PRO A 191 2.06 -6.98 5.65
N SER A 192 2.73 -5.84 5.77
CA SER A 192 3.25 -5.07 4.64
C SER A 192 4.26 -5.84 3.80
N LEU A 193 5.05 -6.76 4.39
CA LEU A 193 5.95 -7.60 3.61
C LEU A 193 5.18 -8.51 2.65
N ARG A 194 4.08 -9.12 3.10
CA ARG A 194 3.20 -9.92 2.22
C ARG A 194 2.66 -9.10 1.07
N ARG A 195 2.21 -7.86 1.35
CA ARG A 195 1.72 -6.93 0.33
C ARG A 195 2.80 -6.53 -0.66
N LYS A 196 4.05 -6.37 -0.21
CA LYS A 196 5.19 -6.06 -1.07
C LYS A 196 5.53 -7.24 -1.97
N VAL A 197 5.72 -8.43 -1.41
CA VAL A 197 6.02 -9.64 -2.20
C VAL A 197 4.90 -9.96 -3.18
N ALA A 198 3.63 -9.81 -2.78
CA ALA A 198 2.51 -10.01 -3.69
C ALA A 198 2.49 -9.01 -4.86
N ARG A 199 2.96 -7.77 -4.64
CA ARG A 199 3.13 -6.77 -5.69
C ARG A 199 4.29 -7.16 -6.61
N ASP A 200 5.45 -7.50 -6.04
CA ASP A 200 6.64 -7.90 -6.80
C ASP A 200 6.32 -9.12 -7.69
N VAL A 201 5.55 -10.09 -7.19
CA VAL A 201 5.05 -11.24 -7.98
C VAL A 201 4.12 -10.79 -9.10
N ASN A 202 3.16 -9.91 -8.83
CA ASN A 202 2.23 -9.42 -9.85
C ASN A 202 2.98 -8.67 -10.97
N GLU A 203 3.92 -7.80 -10.58
CA GLU A 203 4.79 -7.07 -11.52
C GLU A 203 5.63 -8.03 -12.37
N ALA A 204 6.15 -9.11 -11.77
CA ALA A 204 6.95 -10.09 -12.50
C ALA A 204 6.12 -10.93 -13.48
N ILE A 205 4.91 -11.34 -13.11
CA ILE A 205 3.97 -12.03 -14.00
C ILE A 205 3.54 -11.11 -15.15
N LEU A 206 3.31 -9.83 -14.89
CA LEU A 206 2.98 -8.88 -15.96
C LEU A 206 4.16 -8.69 -16.91
N GLN A 207 5.39 -8.63 -16.40
CA GLN A 207 6.59 -8.54 -17.22
C GLN A 207 6.80 -9.77 -18.11
N SER A 208 6.55 -10.99 -17.61
CA SER A 208 6.67 -12.20 -18.42
C SER A 208 5.63 -12.26 -19.53
N GLN A 209 4.46 -11.62 -19.32
CA GLN A 209 3.37 -11.52 -20.28
C GLN A 209 3.48 -10.30 -21.21
N ASP A 210 4.64 -9.63 -21.24
CA ASP A 210 4.88 -8.38 -22.01
C ASP A 210 3.87 -7.26 -21.70
N ALA A 211 3.27 -7.27 -20.51
CA ALA A 211 2.37 -6.24 -20.01
C ALA A 211 3.10 -5.22 -19.13
N GLU A 212 2.50 -4.05 -18.93
CA GLU A 212 3.08 -3.02 -18.07
C GLU A 212 3.16 -3.47 -16.61
N ARG A 213 4.28 -3.12 -15.94
CA ARG A 213 4.58 -3.56 -14.56
C ARG A 213 3.59 -3.00 -13.56
N GLU A 214 3.27 -1.72 -13.70
CA GLU A 214 2.34 -0.98 -12.86
C GLU A 214 1.29 -0.34 -13.76
N ALA A 215 0.06 -0.19 -13.27
CA ALA A 215 -0.97 0.51 -14.04
C ALA A 215 -0.59 1.98 -14.25
N GLN A 216 -0.70 2.47 -15.49
CA GLN A 216 -0.44 3.88 -15.83
C GLN A 216 -1.25 4.84 -14.96
N LEU A 217 -2.47 4.47 -14.57
CA LEU A 217 -3.30 5.27 -13.67
C LEU A 217 -2.63 5.50 -12.30
N ARG A 218 -1.88 4.53 -11.76
CA ARG A 218 -1.11 4.70 -10.52
C ARG A 218 0.10 5.61 -10.71
N GLU A 219 0.77 5.52 -11.86
CA GLU A 219 1.87 6.43 -12.19
C GLU A 219 1.36 7.87 -12.34
N LEU A 220 0.25 8.07 -13.03
CA LEU A 220 -0.41 9.37 -13.16
C LEU A 220 -0.83 9.94 -11.79
N ALA A 221 -1.39 9.10 -10.91
CA ALA A 221 -1.72 9.53 -9.55
C ALA A 221 -0.49 9.95 -8.73
N ARG A 222 0.63 9.21 -8.83
CA ARG A 222 1.90 9.55 -8.16
C ARG A 222 2.53 10.83 -8.73
N THR A 223 2.59 10.95 -10.05
CA THR A 223 3.15 12.14 -10.73
C THR A 223 2.32 13.38 -10.41
N ARG A 224 0.99 13.26 -10.36
CA ARG A 224 0.09 14.31 -9.88
C ARG A 224 0.41 14.72 -8.44
N ALA A 225 0.47 13.78 -7.51
CA ALA A 225 0.76 14.07 -6.10
C ALA A 225 2.14 14.73 -5.93
N TRP A 226 3.15 14.27 -6.67
CA TRP A 226 4.47 14.88 -6.70
C TRP A 226 4.44 16.30 -7.26
N ALA A 227 3.73 16.52 -8.37
CA ALA A 227 3.62 17.83 -9.01
C ALA A 227 2.86 18.84 -8.11
N GLU A 228 1.82 18.40 -7.42
CA GLU A 228 1.08 19.19 -6.43
C GLU A 228 2.01 19.63 -5.28
N GLN A 229 2.73 18.68 -4.69
CA GLN A 229 3.70 18.99 -3.63
C GLN A 229 4.77 19.98 -4.12
N GLN A 230 5.31 19.75 -5.31
CA GLN A 230 6.33 20.60 -5.91
C GLN A 230 5.81 22.01 -6.21
N ALA A 231 4.55 22.15 -6.62
CA ALA A 231 3.89 23.43 -6.84
C ALA A 231 3.67 24.20 -5.54
N HIS A 232 3.28 23.52 -4.46
CA HIS A 232 3.16 24.13 -3.13
C HIS A 232 4.51 24.62 -2.60
N ASP A 233 5.56 23.82 -2.75
CA ASP A 233 6.92 24.18 -2.31
C ASP A 233 7.46 25.41 -3.06
N THR A 234 7.10 25.55 -4.35
CA THR A 234 7.50 26.68 -5.20
C THR A 234 6.58 27.89 -5.12
N LYS A 235 5.51 27.83 -4.30
CA LYS A 235 4.46 28.86 -4.19
C LYS A 235 3.87 29.23 -5.55
N ALA A 236 3.74 28.25 -6.45
CA ALA A 236 3.07 28.44 -7.72
C ALA A 236 1.58 28.75 -7.49
N ASP A 237 0.97 29.48 -8.43
CA ASP A 237 -0.47 29.84 -8.39
C ASP A 237 -1.33 28.62 -8.78
N VAL A 238 -1.39 27.64 -7.88
CA VAL A 238 -2.15 26.38 -8.00
C VAL A 238 -3.13 26.30 -6.82
N PRO A 239 -4.38 25.83 -7.03
CA PRO A 239 -5.34 25.67 -5.95
C PRO A 239 -4.81 24.86 -4.75
N ALA A 240 -5.24 25.20 -3.54
CA ALA A 240 -4.82 24.53 -2.30
C ALA A 240 -5.14 23.03 -2.27
N HIS A 241 -6.18 22.61 -3.00
CA HIS A 241 -6.53 21.22 -3.23
C HIS A 241 -7.12 21.11 -4.63
N ILE A 242 -6.50 20.32 -5.51
CA ILE A 242 -7.13 19.93 -6.77
C ILE A 242 -8.06 18.77 -6.42
N CYS A 243 -9.36 19.03 -6.35
CA CYS A 243 -10.35 17.98 -6.06
C CYS A 243 -10.46 17.04 -7.27
N LEU A 244 -10.31 15.73 -7.05
CA LEU A 244 -10.56 14.71 -8.07
C LEU A 244 -12.05 14.54 -8.41
N GLY A 245 -12.95 15.31 -7.77
CA GLY A 245 -14.40 15.24 -8.00
C GLY A 245 -15.04 13.92 -7.53
N LEU A 246 -14.35 13.13 -6.70
CA LEU A 246 -14.80 11.82 -6.21
C LEU A 246 -15.54 11.89 -4.86
N HIS A 247 -15.59 13.06 -4.23
CA HIS A 247 -16.48 13.30 -3.11
C HIS A 247 -17.83 13.70 -3.68
N GLU A 248 -18.88 12.96 -3.32
CA GLU A 248 -20.25 13.40 -3.53
C GLU A 248 -20.36 14.83 -3.00
N GLU A 249 -20.94 15.73 -3.80
CA GLU A 249 -21.28 17.09 -3.39
C GLU A 249 -22.32 17.00 -2.24
N GLY A 250 -21.82 16.78 -1.02
CA GLY A 250 -22.66 16.38 0.10
C GLY A 250 -22.14 16.74 1.49
N ASP A 251 -20.89 17.17 1.65
CA ASP A 251 -20.41 17.72 2.93
C ASP A 251 -19.76 19.09 2.70
N ALA A 252 -20.64 20.10 2.62
CA ALA A 252 -20.28 21.45 3.00
C ALA A 252 -20.49 21.62 4.51
N ASP A 253 -19.56 22.30 5.15
CA ASP A 253 -19.59 22.84 6.52
C ASP A 253 -19.51 21.87 7.71
N HIS A 254 -18.29 21.66 8.20
CA HIS A 254 -17.94 22.08 9.56
C HIS A 254 -16.42 21.99 9.75
N ASP A 255 -15.73 23.13 9.67
CA ASP A 255 -14.58 23.42 10.53
C ASP A 255 -14.14 24.87 10.30
N ASP A 256 -14.89 25.81 10.91
CA ASP A 256 -14.33 27.11 11.26
C ASP A 256 -15.26 27.84 12.25
N ALA A 257 -15.17 27.49 13.52
CA ALA A 257 -15.57 28.39 14.61
C ALA A 257 -14.93 27.97 15.94
N ALA A 258 -13.83 28.64 16.32
CA ALA A 258 -13.75 29.42 17.56
C ALA A 258 -12.30 29.62 18.01
N ASN A 259 -11.67 30.72 17.58
CA ASN A 259 -10.86 31.49 18.52
C ASN A 259 -10.75 32.95 18.10
N GLY A 260 -11.60 33.80 18.69
CA GLY A 260 -11.67 35.22 18.41
C GLY A 260 -12.17 35.99 19.62
N SER A 261 -11.27 36.17 20.59
CA SER A 261 -11.44 37.02 21.76
C SER A 261 -11.83 38.46 21.36
N SER A 262 -12.96 38.95 21.87
CA SER A 262 -13.37 40.35 21.74
C SER A 262 -14.38 40.69 22.84
N ASN A 263 -13.87 40.97 24.04
CA ASN A 263 -14.66 41.50 25.16
C ASN A 263 -14.81 43.02 24.96
N GLY A 264 -15.92 43.45 24.36
CA GLY A 264 -16.29 44.85 24.15
C GLY A 264 -17.33 45.30 25.19
N GLN A 265 -17.01 46.38 25.88
CA GLN A 265 -17.68 46.93 27.06
C GLN A 265 -19.13 47.36 26.84
N ASP A 266 -20.00 46.96 27.78
CA ASP A 266 -21.36 47.48 27.98
C ASP A 266 -21.35 48.96 28.39
N ALA A 267 -21.81 49.83 27.50
CA ALA A 267 -22.17 51.21 27.82
C ALA A 267 -23.69 51.31 28.03
N LYS A 268 -24.10 51.39 29.31
CA LYS A 268 -25.46 51.75 29.75
C LYS A 268 -25.81 53.18 29.31
N MET A 269 -26.95 53.36 28.63
CA MET A 269 -27.63 54.65 28.54
C MET A 269 -29.08 54.54 29.01
N ALA A 270 -29.48 55.57 29.73
CA ALA A 270 -30.60 55.64 30.65
C ALA A 270 -31.98 55.75 29.98
N GLY A 271 -32.96 55.07 30.56
CA GLY A 271 -34.38 55.34 30.38
C GLY A 271 -34.85 56.35 31.41
N ASN A 272 -35.47 57.44 30.95
CA ASN A 272 -36.11 58.46 31.78
C ASN A 272 -37.64 58.26 31.73
N GLY A 273 -38.32 58.40 32.87
CA GLY A 273 -39.76 58.70 32.91
C GLY A 273 -40.62 57.85 33.85
N ALA A 274 -40.75 58.27 35.11
CA ALA A 274 -42.03 58.52 35.80
C ALA A 274 -41.77 58.84 37.29
N GLY A 275 -42.11 60.07 37.71
CA GLY A 275 -42.03 60.54 39.10
C GLY A 275 -41.53 61.97 39.20
#